data_AF-A0A2K1IMP3-F1
#
_entry.id   AF-A0A2K1IMP3-F1
#
_cell.length_a   1.000
_cell.length_b   1.000
_cell.length_c   1.000
_cell.angle_alpha   90.00
_cell.angle_beta   90.00
_cell.angle_gamma   90.00
#
_symmetry.space_group_name_H-M   'P 1'
#
loop_
_entity.id
_entity.type
_entity.pdbx_description
1 polymer ?
#
loop_
_entity_poly.entity_id
_entity_poly.type
_entity_poly.pdbx_seq_one_letter_code
_entity_poly.pdbx_strand_id
1 'polypeptide(L)'
;MARIFETVVIAALALILGLALVVDVEAACNAMTLQPCLAASQGKVAPDPACCTAIKNIGLSADGPQCLCTLATGPLAKANGVSADAAMAIPKKCGLPVPKGFMCNNKPVPGS
;
A
#
# COMPACT_ATOMS: atom_id res chain seq x y z
N MET A 1 26.15 -31.88 -20.91
CA MET A 1 24.70 -31.57 -20.99
C MET A 1 23.99 -31.78 -19.64
N ALA A 2 24.09 -32.95 -19.00
CA ALA A 2 23.42 -33.22 -17.71
C ALA A 2 23.77 -32.22 -16.58
N ARG A 3 25.05 -31.87 -16.41
CA ARG A 3 25.49 -30.93 -15.35
C ARG A 3 25.04 -29.47 -15.54
N ILE A 4 24.81 -29.08 -16.80
CA ILE A 4 24.31 -27.75 -17.17
C ILE A 4 22.80 -27.69 -16.90
N PHE A 5 22.09 -28.76 -17.23
CA PHE A 5 20.67 -28.88 -16.93
C PHE A 5 20.40 -28.83 -15.42
N GLU A 6 21.18 -29.55 -14.61
CA GLU A 6 21.05 -29.51 -13.15
C GLU A 6 21.33 -28.12 -12.56
N THR A 7 22.35 -27.41 -13.03
CA THR A 7 22.65 -26.06 -12.54
C THR A 7 21.57 -25.05 -12.92
N VAL A 8 21.00 -25.16 -14.13
CA VAL A 8 19.87 -24.31 -14.56
C VAL A 8 18.62 -24.59 -13.72
N VAL A 9 18.33 -25.86 -13.41
CA VAL A 9 17.18 -26.25 -12.58
C VAL A 9 17.34 -25.74 -11.15
N ILE A 10 18.53 -25.87 -10.54
CA ILE A 10 18.81 -25.38 -9.19
C ILE A 10 18.72 -23.84 -9.14
N ALA A 11 19.28 -23.15 -10.13
CA ALA A 11 19.20 -21.69 -10.20
C ALA A 11 17.76 -21.18 -10.38
N ALA A 12 16.96 -21.86 -11.22
CA ALA A 12 15.54 -21.54 -11.39
C ALA A 12 14.74 -21.78 -10.10
N LEU A 13 14.94 -22.91 -9.42
CA LEU A 13 14.32 -23.20 -8.12
C LEU A 13 14.70 -22.17 -7.05
N ALA A 14 15.98 -21.77 -6.98
CA ALA A 14 16.44 -20.75 -6.04
C ALA A 14 15.83 -19.37 -6.33
N LEU A 15 15.67 -18.99 -7.61
CA LEU A 15 14.98 -17.76 -8.01
C LEU A 15 13.48 -17.81 -7.65
N ILE A 16 12.81 -18.93 -7.88
CA ILE A 16 11.38 -19.12 -7.54
C ILE A 16 11.18 -19.07 -6.02
N LEU A 17 12.03 -19.74 -5.24
CA LEU A 17 12.00 -19.70 -3.77
C LEU A 17 12.36 -18.31 -3.23
N GLY A 18 13.31 -17.61 -3.88
CA GLY A 18 13.66 -16.23 -3.53
C GLY A 18 12.52 -15.25 -3.76
N LEU A 19 11.70 -15.43 -4.81
CA LEU A 19 10.48 -14.67 -5.04
C LEU A 19 9.39 -14.95 -3.99
N ALA A 20 9.36 -16.16 -3.41
CA ALA A 20 8.40 -16.49 -2.35
C ALA A 20 8.73 -15.77 -1.02
N LEU A 21 9.98 -15.38 -0.78
CA LEU A 21 10.39 -14.65 0.43
C LEU A 21 10.11 -13.13 0.36
N VAL A 22 9.77 -12.58 -0.81
CA VAL A 22 9.37 -11.16 -0.94
C VAL A 22 7.86 -10.96 -0.88
N VAL A 23 7.09 -12.04 -0.81
CA VAL A 23 5.63 -12.01 -0.63
C VAL A 23 5.23 -12.28 0.81
N ASP A 24 5.89 -11.65 1.78
CA ASP A 24 5.24 -11.37 3.06
C ASP A 24 4.18 -10.28 2.84
N VAL A 25 3.17 -10.59 2.02
CA VAL A 25 1.94 -9.82 1.92
C VAL A 25 1.08 -10.32 3.07
N GLU A 26 1.35 -9.79 4.26
CA GLU A 26 0.38 -9.81 5.35
C GLU A 26 -0.97 -9.40 4.75
N ALA A 27 -1.91 -10.34 4.74
CA ALA A 27 -3.13 -10.29 3.94
C ALA A 27 -4.10 -9.14 4.31
N ALA A 28 -3.67 -8.19 5.14
CA ALA A 28 -4.41 -6.99 5.51
C ALA A 28 -4.01 -5.73 4.71
N CYS A 29 -2.82 -5.67 4.10
CA CYS A 29 -2.28 -4.44 3.49
C CYS A 29 -1.99 -4.57 1.99
N ASN A 30 -3.01 -4.88 1.19
CA ASN A 30 -2.83 -5.08 -0.24
C ASN A 30 -2.95 -3.75 -1.03
N ALA A 31 -1.80 -3.19 -1.39
CA ALA A 31 -1.70 -1.97 -2.20
C ALA A 31 -2.41 -2.07 -3.57
N MET A 32 -2.56 -3.27 -4.12
CA MET A 32 -3.20 -3.45 -5.44
C MET A 32 -4.68 -3.06 -5.41
N THR A 33 -5.33 -3.13 -4.24
CA THR A 33 -6.73 -2.71 -4.08
C THR A 33 -6.92 -1.19 -4.14
N LEU A 34 -5.84 -0.42 -4.00
CA LEU A 34 -5.84 1.05 -3.96
C LEU A 34 -5.60 1.70 -5.33
N GLN A 35 -5.54 0.91 -6.40
CA GLN A 35 -5.41 1.41 -7.76
C GLN A 35 -6.42 2.55 -8.12
N PRO A 36 -7.73 2.49 -7.76
CA PRO A 36 -8.65 3.61 -8.00
C PRO A 36 -8.27 4.90 -7.24
N CYS A 37 -7.51 4.81 -6.15
CA CYS A 37 -7.10 5.96 -5.36
C CYS A 37 -5.88 6.71 -5.92
N LEU A 38 -5.21 6.19 -6.96
CA LEU A 38 -3.92 6.74 -7.40
C LEU A 38 -3.99 8.22 -7.79
N ALA A 39 -4.99 8.62 -8.57
CA ALA A 39 -5.14 10.02 -8.97
C ALA A 39 -5.46 10.94 -7.78
N ALA A 40 -6.23 10.43 -6.80
CA ALA A 40 -6.55 11.16 -5.57
C ALA A 40 -5.34 11.26 -4.62
N SER A 41 -4.52 10.22 -4.54
CA SER A 41 -3.29 10.19 -3.73
C SER A 41 -2.16 11.03 -4.33
N GLN A 42 -2.21 11.30 -5.62
CA GLN A 42 -1.40 12.34 -6.30
C GLN A 42 -1.96 13.75 -6.10
N GLY A 43 -3.14 13.91 -5.47
CA GLY A 43 -3.80 15.21 -5.26
C GLY A 43 -4.43 15.81 -6.51
N LYS A 44 -4.58 15.03 -7.60
CA LYS A 44 -5.09 15.52 -8.89
C LYS A 44 -6.62 15.61 -8.93
N VAL A 45 -7.29 14.72 -8.20
CA VAL A 45 -8.75 14.59 -8.20
C VAL A 45 -9.27 14.30 -6.79
N ALA A 46 -10.58 14.43 -6.60
CA ALA A 46 -11.26 13.90 -5.43
C ALA A 46 -11.33 12.36 -5.50
N PRO A 47 -11.31 11.64 -4.36
CA PRO A 47 -11.49 10.20 -4.36
C PRO A 47 -12.89 9.83 -4.87
N ASP A 48 -12.94 8.86 -5.77
CA ASP A 48 -14.19 8.31 -6.29
C ASP A 48 -14.76 7.24 -5.32
N PRO A 49 -16.02 6.79 -5.52
CA PRO A 49 -16.64 5.78 -4.65
C PRO A 49 -15.87 4.46 -4.56
N ALA A 50 -15.20 4.02 -5.64
CA ALA A 50 -14.40 2.81 -5.62
C ALA A 50 -13.15 3.00 -4.76
N CYS A 51 -12.48 4.15 -4.87
CA CYS A 51 -11.38 4.51 -3.96
C CYS A 51 -11.83 4.50 -2.49
N CYS A 52 -12.96 5.15 -2.17
CA CYS A 52 -13.45 5.19 -0.79
C CYS A 52 -13.83 3.80 -0.25
N THR A 53 -14.36 2.93 -1.10
CA THR A 53 -14.64 1.53 -0.73
C THR A 53 -13.35 0.77 -0.41
N ALA A 54 -12.31 0.93 -1.23
CA ALA A 54 -11.02 0.29 -0.99
C ALA A 54 -10.37 0.78 0.31
N ILE A 55 -10.36 2.09 0.55
CA ILE A 55 -9.83 2.69 1.79
C ILE A 55 -10.63 2.24 3.02
N LYS A 56 -11.96 2.12 2.90
CA LYS A 56 -12.80 1.61 3.99
C LYS A 56 -12.43 0.17 4.35
N ASN A 57 -12.24 -0.68 3.35
CA ASN A 57 -11.91 -2.09 3.57
C ASN A 57 -10.57 -2.27 4.29
N ILE A 58 -9.56 -1.44 3.96
CA ILE A 58 -8.26 -1.46 4.64
C ILE A 58 -8.32 -0.75 5.99
N GLY A 59 -8.91 0.44 6.03
CA GLY A 59 -8.90 1.34 7.19
C GLY A 59 -9.74 0.87 8.38
N LEU A 60 -10.66 -0.07 8.17
CA LEU A 60 -11.44 -0.70 9.26
C LEU A 60 -10.66 -1.80 10.00
N SER A 61 -9.57 -2.31 9.43
CA SER A 61 -8.69 -3.26 10.12
C SER A 61 -7.92 -2.55 11.23
N ALA A 62 -7.58 -3.28 12.30
CA ALA A 62 -6.81 -2.74 13.42
C ALA A 62 -5.48 -2.07 12.97
N ASP A 63 -4.82 -2.67 11.97
CA ASP A 63 -3.56 -2.16 11.40
C ASP A 63 -3.75 -1.26 10.18
N GLY A 64 -5.01 -1.00 9.79
CA GLY A 64 -5.38 -0.24 8.60
C GLY A 64 -4.71 1.14 8.49
N PRO A 65 -4.76 1.98 9.54
CA PRO A 65 -4.09 3.29 9.53
C PRO A 65 -2.58 3.20 9.28
N GLN A 66 -1.90 2.25 9.93
CA GLN A 66 -0.45 2.08 9.79
C GLN A 66 -0.07 1.47 8.44
N CYS A 67 -0.89 0.55 7.94
CA CYS A 67 -0.80 0.03 6.58
C CYS A 67 -0.87 1.17 5.55
N LEU A 68 -1.92 2.00 5.60
CA LEU A 68 -2.10 3.12 4.67
C LEU A 68 -0.95 4.12 4.76
N CYS A 69 -0.44 4.41 5.96
CA CYS A 69 0.73 5.24 6.17
C CYS A 69 1.98 4.67 5.46
N THR A 70 2.24 3.38 5.65
CA THR A 70 3.40 2.68 5.08
C THR A 70 3.32 2.69 3.55
N LEU A 71 2.13 2.40 3.01
CA LEU A 71 1.90 2.45 1.57
C LEU A 71 2.10 3.86 1.01
N ALA A 72 1.53 4.88 1.64
CA ALA A 72 1.63 6.27 1.19
C ALA A 72 3.07 6.82 1.23
N THR A 73 3.91 6.31 2.13
CA THR A 73 5.26 6.82 2.37
C THR A 73 6.38 5.95 1.79
N GLY A 74 6.02 4.76 1.30
CA GLY A 74 6.94 3.78 0.74
C GLY A 74 7.59 4.23 -0.57
N PRO A 75 8.70 3.57 -0.98
CA PRO A 75 9.42 3.89 -2.21
C PRO A 75 8.55 3.79 -3.47
N LEU A 76 7.67 2.79 -3.52
CA LEU A 76 6.77 2.57 -4.67
C LEU A 76 5.77 3.72 -4.83
N ALA A 77 5.20 4.23 -3.74
CA ALA A 77 4.30 5.37 -3.78
C ALA A 77 5.02 6.64 -4.25
N LYS A 78 6.24 6.89 -3.74
CA LYS A 78 7.07 8.00 -4.19
C LYS A 78 7.38 7.91 -5.69
N ALA A 79 7.75 6.74 -6.18
CA ALA A 79 8.01 6.51 -7.61
C ALA A 79 6.77 6.76 -8.49
N ASN A 80 5.56 6.54 -7.95
CA ASN A 80 4.29 6.81 -8.62
C ASN A 80 3.75 8.24 -8.38
N GLY A 81 4.56 9.13 -7.81
CA GLY A 81 4.18 10.54 -7.58
C GLY A 81 3.12 10.74 -6.51
N VAL A 82 2.93 9.77 -5.61
CA VAL A 82 1.99 9.88 -4.49
C VAL A 82 2.50 10.94 -3.52
N SER A 83 1.61 11.86 -3.14
CA SER A 83 1.85 12.80 -2.05
C SER A 83 1.35 12.19 -0.75
N ALA A 84 2.21 12.12 0.26
CA ALA A 84 1.82 11.63 1.59
C ALA A 84 0.67 12.45 2.16
N ASP A 85 0.70 13.78 2.04
CA ASP A 85 -0.36 14.65 2.55
C ASP A 85 -1.68 14.43 1.81
N ALA A 86 -1.65 14.29 0.48
CA ALA A 86 -2.85 14.02 -0.30
C ALA A 86 -3.43 12.63 0.00
N ALA A 87 -2.58 11.60 0.09
CA ALA A 87 -2.97 10.24 0.43
C ALA A 87 -3.59 10.15 1.83
N MET A 88 -2.96 10.78 2.83
CA MET A 88 -3.45 10.77 4.22
C MET A 88 -4.72 11.61 4.42
N ALA A 89 -5.06 12.50 3.49
CA ALA A 89 -6.32 13.22 3.47
C ALA A 89 -7.48 12.41 2.86
N ILE A 90 -7.22 11.30 2.16
CA ILE A 90 -8.27 10.48 1.51
C ILE A 90 -9.28 9.94 2.51
N PRO A 91 -8.90 9.32 3.66
CA PRO A 91 -9.87 8.79 4.62
C PRO A 91 -10.87 9.85 5.09
N LYS A 92 -10.38 11.07 5.38
CA LYS A 92 -11.22 12.22 5.73
C LYS A 92 -12.17 12.62 4.61
N LYS A 93 -11.68 12.73 3.36
CA LYS A 93 -12.51 13.05 2.19
C LYS A 93 -13.58 11.98 1.91
N CYS A 94 -13.30 10.73 2.26
CA CYS A 94 -14.24 9.62 2.18
C CYS A 94 -15.18 9.51 3.39
N GLY A 95 -15.08 10.41 4.39
CA GLY A 95 -15.91 10.39 5.59
C GLY A 95 -15.62 9.22 6.54
N LEU A 96 -14.41 8.65 6.47
CA LEU A 96 -13.99 7.54 7.31
C LEU A 96 -13.35 8.03 8.62
N PRO A 97 -13.55 7.32 9.74
CA PRO A 97 -12.98 7.70 11.02
C PRO A 97 -11.45 7.60 10.95
N VAL A 98 -10.76 8.65 11.40
CA VAL A 98 -9.30 8.64 11.59
C VAL A 98 -9.04 8.56 13.09
N PRO A 99 -8.20 7.61 13.57
CA PRO A 99 -7.90 7.51 14.99
C PRO A 99 -7.30 8.82 15.51
N LYS A 100 -7.82 9.31 16.64
CA LYS A 100 -7.31 10.55 17.25
C LYS A 100 -5.85 10.38 17.65
N GLY A 101 -5.01 11.33 17.27
CA GLY A 101 -3.58 11.30 17.58
C GLY A 101 -2.78 10.30 16.74
N PHE A 102 -3.35 9.74 15.66
CA PHE A 102 -2.61 8.87 14.75
C PHE A 102 -1.45 9.65 14.09
N MET A 103 -0.25 9.09 14.21
CA MET A 103 0.98 9.63 13.65
C MET A 103 1.46 8.72 12.52
N CYS A 104 1.74 9.32 11.37
CA CYS A 104 2.36 8.64 10.24
C CYS A 104 3.75 9.21 10.02
N ASN A 105 4.81 8.40 10.22
CA ASN A 105 6.21 8.84 10.15
C ASN A 105 6.48 10.15 10.93
N ASN A 106 6.05 10.18 12.19
CA ASN A 106 6.16 11.35 13.08
C ASN A 106 5.43 12.62 12.58
N LYS A 107 4.54 12.50 11.60
CA LYS A 107 3.64 13.57 11.17
C LYS A 107 2.20 13.28 11.63
N PRO A 108 1.51 14.28 12.20
CA PRO A 108 0.11 14.12 12.57
C PRO A 108 -0.73 13.99 11.30
N VAL A 109 -1.60 12.99 11.28
CA VAL A 109 -2.57 12.81 10.20
C VAL A 109 -3.78 13.68 10.48
N PRO A 110 -4.26 14.49 9.51
CA PRO A 110 -5.43 15.32 9.70
C PRO A 110 -6.62 14.44 10.10
N GLY A 111 -7.07 14.59 11.35
CA GLY A 111 -8.25 13.91 11.85
C GLY A 111 -9.53 14.36 11.14
N SER A 112 -10.57 13.53 11.21
CA SER A 112 -11.95 13.89 10.86
C SER A 112 -12.46 15.01 11.75
#